data_AF-A0AAJ6ERF0-F1
#
_entry.id   AF-A0AAJ6ERF0-F1
#
_cell.length_a   1.000
_cell.length_b   1.000
_cell.length_c   1.000
_cell.angle_alpha   90.00
_cell.angle_beta   90.00
_cell.angle_gamma   90.00
#
_symmetry.space_group_name_H-M   'P 1'
#
loop_
_entity.id
_entity.type
_entity.pdbx_description
1 polymer ?
#
loop_
_entity_poly.entity_id
_entity_poly.type
_entity_poly.pdbx_seq_one_letter_code
_entity_poly.pdbx_strand_id
1 'polypeptide(L)'
;MTPKVVSTCAELVQLLRERRNELDITHETIDDISGLQSGYTGKLLSPVPIKQLGAVSLGAMLGALALKIVRIELVEDPEQADRMRPRWTPRKRPRFENTRGARRRALSALLGDRQQETLATSNGDADVQQTTFQFQDETGGR
;
A
#
# COMPACT_ATOMS: atom_id res chain seq x y z
N MET A 1 -1.87 23.74 9.62
CA MET A 1 -2.98 22.98 10.22
C MET A 1 -2.39 21.90 11.12
N THR A 2 -2.89 21.75 12.35
CA THR A 2 -2.49 20.66 13.26
C THR A 2 -3.29 19.39 12.95
N PRO A 3 -2.75 18.19 13.21
CA PRO A 3 -3.52 16.95 13.07
C PRO A 3 -4.76 16.97 13.97
N LYS A 4 -5.92 16.64 13.41
CA LYS A 4 -7.19 16.49 14.14
C LYS A 4 -7.70 15.06 13.98
N VAL A 5 -8.24 14.50 15.06
CA VAL A 5 -8.90 13.20 15.06
C VAL A 5 -10.37 13.42 14.74
N VAL A 6 -10.91 12.66 13.80
CA VAL A 6 -12.33 12.70 13.39
C VAL A 6 -12.92 11.30 13.51
N SER A 7 -14.13 11.23 14.06
CA SER A 7 -14.85 9.98 14.34
C SER A 7 -16.04 9.77 13.41
N THR A 8 -16.56 10.85 12.81
CA THR A 8 -17.71 10.82 11.91
C THR A 8 -17.43 11.48 10.56
N CYS A 9 -18.21 11.11 9.55
CA CYS A 9 -18.14 11.74 8.23
C CYS A 9 -18.52 13.24 8.30
N ALA A 10 -19.43 13.62 9.20
CA ALA A 10 -19.81 15.01 9.42
C ALA A 10 -18.64 15.85 9.96
N GLU A 11 -17.89 15.32 10.94
CA GLU A 11 -16.67 15.96 11.45
C GLU A 11 -15.61 16.11 10.37
N LEU A 12 -15.44 15.09 9.51
CA LEU A 12 -14.53 15.18 8.36
C LEU A 12 -14.94 16.33 7.43
N VAL A 13 -16.22 16.44 7.08
CA VAL A 13 -16.71 17.54 6.23
C VAL A 13 -16.50 18.90 6.90
N GLN A 14 -16.72 19.02 8.20
CA GLN A 14 -16.42 20.25 8.95
C GLN A 14 -14.94 20.63 8.85
N LEU A 15 -14.04 19.66 9.04
CA LEU A 15 -12.60 19.88 8.91
C LEU A 15 -12.21 20.38 7.52
N LEU A 16 -12.82 19.85 6.45
CA LEU A 16 -12.60 20.34 5.09
C LEU A 16 -13.09 21.78 4.90
N ARG A 17 -14.23 22.16 5.52
CA ARG A 17 -14.74 23.54 5.49
C ARG A 17 -13.83 24.50 6.24
N GLU A 18 -13.38 24.12 7.42
CA GLU A 18 -12.42 24.89 8.21
C GLU A 18 -11.14 25.10 7.40
N ARG A 19 -10.61 24.05 6.78
CA ARG A 19 -9.41 24.16 5.96
C ARG A 19 -9.59 25.08 4.75
N ARG A 20 -10.73 25.00 4.06
CA ARG A 20 -11.05 25.95 2.99
C ARG A 20 -11.05 27.39 3.52
N ASN A 21 -11.68 27.63 4.68
CA ASN A 21 -11.73 28.96 5.28
C ASN A 21 -10.34 29.45 5.70
N GLU A 22 -9.47 28.58 6.21
CA GLU A 22 -8.07 28.91 6.53
C GLU A 22 -7.27 29.32 5.28
N LEU A 23 -7.60 28.73 4.13
CA LEU A 23 -6.96 29.03 2.84
C LEU A 23 -7.57 30.22 2.12
N ASP A 24 -8.73 30.70 2.57
CA ASP A 24 -9.50 31.79 1.95
C ASP A 24 -9.75 31.61 0.45
N ILE A 25 -10.10 30.37 0.05
CA ILE A 25 -10.40 30.01 -1.35
C ILE A 25 -11.89 29.73 -1.55
N THR A 26 -12.37 29.99 -2.77
CA THR A 26 -13.76 29.73 -3.15
C THR A 26 -13.99 28.25 -3.44
N HIS A 27 -15.26 27.85 -3.49
CA HIS A 27 -15.64 26.51 -3.94
C HIS A 27 -15.27 26.24 -5.39
N GLU A 28 -15.37 27.26 -6.24
CA GLU A 28 -15.02 27.18 -7.67
C GLU A 28 -13.53 26.91 -7.84
N THR A 29 -12.67 27.60 -7.09
CA THR A 29 -11.22 27.34 -7.08
C THR A 29 -10.90 25.90 -6.69
N ILE A 30 -11.63 25.32 -5.73
CA ILE A 30 -11.45 23.91 -5.35
C ILE A 30 -11.89 22.98 -6.49
N ASP A 31 -13.03 23.23 -7.12
CA ASP A 31 -13.51 22.44 -8.26
C ASP A 31 -12.47 22.45 -9.40
N ASP A 32 -11.93 23.62 -9.73
CA ASP A 32 -10.92 23.80 -10.78
C ASP A 32 -9.61 23.04 -10.49
N ILE A 33 -9.10 23.13 -9.25
CA ILE A 33 -7.84 22.46 -8.85
C ILE A 33 -8.04 20.94 -8.76
N SER A 34 -9.20 20.51 -8.25
CA SER A 34 -9.50 19.08 -8.04
C SER A 34 -9.89 18.36 -9.34
N GLY A 35 -10.18 19.10 -10.41
CA GLY A 35 -10.74 18.55 -11.66
C GLY A 35 -12.18 18.05 -11.50
N LEU A 36 -12.88 18.50 -10.45
CA LEU A 36 -14.29 18.18 -10.24
C LEU A 36 -15.18 19.10 -11.09
N GLN A 37 -16.41 18.64 -11.35
CA GLN A 37 -17.39 19.48 -12.04
C GLN A 37 -17.69 20.74 -11.22
N SER A 38 -17.77 21.89 -11.88
CA SER A 38 -18.15 23.16 -11.23
C SER A 38 -19.44 23.03 -10.41
N GLY A 39 -19.40 23.52 -9.18
CA GLY A 39 -20.49 23.45 -8.20
C GLY A 39 -20.61 22.10 -7.49
N TYR A 40 -19.70 21.14 -7.75
CA TYR A 40 -19.70 19.86 -7.06
C TYR A 40 -19.23 20.00 -5.62
N THR A 41 -18.17 20.77 -5.37
CA THR A 41 -17.68 21.08 -4.01
C THR A 41 -18.76 21.78 -3.18
N GLY A 42 -19.56 22.66 -3.78
CA GLY A 42 -20.69 23.31 -3.10
C GLY A 42 -21.72 22.31 -2.56
N LYS A 43 -21.97 21.21 -3.28
CA LYS A 43 -22.91 20.15 -2.85
C LYS A 43 -22.35 19.25 -1.76
N LEU A 44 -21.03 19.05 -1.75
CA LEU A 44 -20.32 18.27 -0.75
C LEU A 44 -20.15 19.04 0.56
N LEU A 45 -19.77 20.31 0.47
CA LEU A 45 -19.47 21.17 1.61
C LEU A 45 -20.68 22.01 2.07
N SER A 46 -21.86 21.84 1.48
CA SER A 46 -23.11 22.49 1.92
C SER A 46 -23.45 22.13 3.37
N PRO A 47 -23.94 23.08 4.22
CA PRO A 47 -24.29 22.85 5.62
C PRO A 47 -25.06 21.55 5.85
N VAL A 48 -26.05 21.30 5.00
CA VAL A 48 -26.68 19.99 4.81
C VAL A 48 -26.10 19.38 3.53
N PRO A 49 -25.24 18.34 3.61
CA PRO A 49 -24.60 17.76 2.44
C PRO A 49 -25.64 17.12 1.53
N ILE A 50 -25.70 17.57 0.27
CA ILE A 50 -26.59 16.99 -0.75
C ILE A 50 -25.95 15.73 -1.34
N LYS A 51 -24.61 15.67 -1.36
CA LYS A 51 -23.82 14.51 -1.80
C LYS A 51 -22.86 14.07 -0.69
N GLN A 52 -22.60 12.77 -0.63
CA GLN A 52 -21.59 12.20 0.24
C GLN A 52 -20.23 12.14 -0.45
N LEU A 53 -19.16 12.18 0.35
CA LEU A 53 -17.79 11.97 -0.13
C LEU A 53 -17.62 10.51 -0.55
N GLY A 54 -17.44 10.29 -1.86
CA GLY A 54 -17.05 9.00 -2.42
C GLY A 54 -15.53 8.87 -2.50
N ALA A 55 -15.04 7.69 -2.89
CA ALA A 55 -13.60 7.44 -2.98
C ALA A 55 -12.86 8.42 -3.90
N VAL A 56 -13.44 8.72 -5.07
CA VAL A 56 -12.86 9.66 -6.05
C VAL A 56 -12.87 11.09 -5.53
N SER A 57 -14.02 11.54 -5.03
CA SER A 57 -14.14 12.93 -4.54
C SER A 57 -13.34 13.16 -3.27
N LEU A 58 -13.20 12.16 -2.39
CA LEU A 58 -12.33 12.26 -1.22
C LEU A 58 -10.87 12.48 -1.64
N GLY A 59 -10.35 11.67 -2.57
CA GLY A 59 -8.98 11.83 -3.07
C GLY A 59 -8.75 13.20 -3.71
N ALA A 60 -9.68 13.63 -4.57
CA ALA A 60 -9.61 14.92 -5.26
C ALA A 60 -9.65 16.11 -4.28
N MET A 61 -10.52 16.06 -3.27
CA MET A 61 -10.64 17.09 -2.23
C MET A 61 -9.39 17.17 -1.34
N LEU A 62 -8.84 16.02 -0.94
CA LEU A 62 -7.60 15.99 -0.15
C LEU A 62 -6.44 16.58 -0.95
N GLY A 63 -6.34 16.26 -2.24
CA GLY A 63 -5.35 16.86 -3.15
C GLY A 63 -5.50 18.38 -3.26
N ALA A 64 -6.71 18.86 -3.52
CA ALA A 64 -6.97 20.29 -3.70
C ALA A 64 -6.76 21.13 -2.42
N LEU A 65 -7.03 20.56 -1.25
CA LEU A 65 -6.84 21.24 0.04
C LEU A 65 -5.45 21.01 0.66
N ALA A 66 -4.56 20.32 -0.06
CA ALA A 66 -3.22 19.91 0.40
C ALA A 66 -3.27 19.15 1.74
N LEU A 67 -4.25 18.26 1.89
CA LEU A 67 -4.44 17.41 3.06
C LEU A 67 -4.02 15.97 2.75
N LYS A 68 -3.53 15.26 3.76
CA LYS A 68 -3.26 13.83 3.70
C LYS A 68 -3.82 13.14 4.93
N ILE A 69 -4.32 11.92 4.76
CA ILE A 69 -4.71 11.08 5.89
C ILE A 69 -3.44 10.41 6.43
N VAL A 70 -3.08 10.73 7.67
CA VAL A 70 -1.86 10.20 8.30
C VAL A 70 -2.13 8.91 9.06
N ARG A 71 -3.28 8.81 9.74
CA ARG A 71 -3.65 7.67 10.58
C ARG A 71 -5.16 7.45 10.50
N ILE A 72 -5.58 6.19 10.37
CA ILE A 72 -6.98 5.78 10.47
C ILE A 72 -7.04 4.70 11.55
N GLU A 73 -7.81 4.96 12.61
CA GLU A 73 -8.09 3.97 13.65
C GLU A 73 -9.49 3.42 13.44
N LEU A 74 -9.58 2.09 13.34
CA LEU A 74 -10.84 1.38 13.22
C LEU A 74 -11.11 0.70 14.56
N VAL A 75 -12.11 1.19 15.27
CA VAL A 75 -12.54 0.62 16.56
C VAL A 75 -13.88 -0.06 16.34
N GLU A 76 -14.04 -1.27 16.89
CA GLU A 76 -15.31 -1.98 16.88
C GLU A 76 -16.30 -1.24 17.77
N ASP A 77 -17.44 -0.83 17.20
CA ASP A 77 -18.59 -0.39 17.99
C ASP A 77 -19.27 -1.65 18.57
N PRO A 78 -19.18 -1.89 19.89
CA PRO A 78 -19.65 -3.13 20.49
C PRO A 78 -21.18 -3.28 20.34
N GLU A 79 -21.93 -2.18 20.38
CA GLU A 79 -23.39 -2.24 20.25
C GLU A 79 -23.80 -2.60 18.82
N GLN A 80 -23.14 -2.01 17.82
CA GLN A 80 -23.38 -2.38 16.42
C GLN A 80 -22.88 -3.78 16.12
N ALA A 81 -21.76 -4.21 16.71
CA ALA A 81 -21.25 -5.56 16.57
C ALA A 81 -22.28 -6.57 17.09
N ASP A 82 -22.86 -6.36 18.27
CA ASP A 82 -23.88 -7.26 18.82
C ASP A 82 -25.13 -7.32 17.93
N ARG A 83 -25.55 -6.18 17.35
CA ARG A 83 -26.65 -6.14 16.36
C ARG A 83 -26.32 -6.87 15.05
N MET A 84 -25.06 -6.84 14.62
CA MET A 84 -24.64 -7.39 13.32
C MET A 84 -24.18 -8.84 13.40
N ARG A 85 -23.66 -9.29 14.55
CA ARG A 85 -23.24 -10.68 14.82
C ARG A 85 -24.22 -11.74 14.32
N PRO A 86 -25.53 -11.67 14.60
CA PRO A 86 -26.47 -12.68 14.09
C PRO A 86 -26.70 -12.62 12.58
N ARG A 87 -26.38 -11.50 11.91
CA ARG A 87 -26.52 -11.33 10.46
C ARG A 87 -25.29 -11.81 9.69
N TRP A 88 -24.13 -11.86 10.33
CA TRP A 88 -22.89 -12.32 9.71
C TRP A 88 -22.91 -13.84 9.52
N THR A 89 -23.26 -14.30 8.32
CA THR A 89 -23.14 -15.71 7.96
C THR A 89 -21.69 -16.03 7.61
N PRO A 90 -21.03 -16.98 8.31
CA PRO A 90 -19.68 -17.39 7.99
C PRO A 90 -19.59 -17.94 6.57
N ARG A 91 -18.45 -17.70 5.91
CA ARG A 91 -18.24 -18.17 4.54
C ARG A 91 -18.20 -19.71 4.53
N LYS A 92 -19.07 -20.35 3.74
CA LYS A 92 -19.15 -21.83 3.60
C LYS A 92 -17.83 -22.49 3.15
N ARG A 93 -16.99 -21.75 2.44
CA ARG A 93 -15.66 -22.21 2.02
C ARG A 93 -14.63 -21.44 2.84
N PRO A 94 -13.93 -22.09 3.79
CA PRO A 94 -12.80 -21.46 4.45
C PRO A 94 -11.76 -21.10 3.37
N ARG A 95 -11.08 -19.97 3.55
CA ARG A 95 -9.95 -19.62 2.70
C ARG A 95 -8.90 -20.70 2.94
N PHE A 96 -8.69 -21.60 1.98
CA PHE A 96 -7.55 -22.49 2.01
C PHE A 96 -6.31 -21.61 1.96
N GLU A 97 -5.59 -21.53 3.06
CA GLU A 97 -4.30 -20.89 3.10
C GLU A 97 -3.42 -21.58 2.06
N ASN A 98 -2.84 -20.81 1.13
CA ASN A 98 -2.20 -21.31 -0.09
C ASN A 98 -1.09 -22.32 0.23
N THR A 99 -1.45 -23.58 0.44
CA THR A 99 -0.53 -24.64 0.87
C THR A 99 0.50 -24.93 -0.23
N ARG A 100 0.20 -24.56 -1.48
CA ARG A 100 1.14 -24.60 -2.61
C ARG A 100 2.35 -23.68 -2.39
N GLY A 101 2.13 -22.48 -1.85
CA GLY A 101 3.22 -21.55 -1.51
C GLY A 101 4.00 -21.95 -0.26
N ALA A 102 3.31 -22.59 0.70
CA ALA A 102 3.96 -23.14 1.89
C ALA A 102 4.83 -24.37 1.56
N ARG A 103 4.29 -25.32 0.78
CA ARG A 103 5.03 -26.50 0.30
C ARG A 103 6.21 -26.13 -0.59
N ARG A 104 6.06 -25.14 -1.49
CA ARG A 104 7.19 -24.68 -2.33
C ARG A 104 8.31 -24.06 -1.49
N ARG A 105 7.97 -23.29 -0.44
CA ARG A 105 8.95 -22.73 0.50
C ARG A 105 9.63 -23.82 1.34
N ALA A 106 8.86 -24.76 1.88
CA ALA A 106 9.40 -25.89 2.62
C ALA A 106 10.29 -26.80 1.75
N LEU A 107 9.86 -27.09 0.52
CA LEU A 107 10.62 -27.88 -0.45
C LEU A 107 11.91 -27.15 -0.88
N SER A 108 11.84 -25.84 -1.11
CA SER A 108 13.02 -25.03 -1.43
C SER A 108 14.02 -24.97 -0.27
N ALA A 109 13.56 -24.94 0.98
CA ALA A 109 14.43 -25.01 2.14
C ALA A 109 15.12 -26.39 2.23
N LEU A 110 14.36 -27.47 2.09
CA LEU A 110 14.89 -28.85 2.05
C LEU A 110 15.89 -29.10 0.91
N LEU A 111 15.65 -28.50 -0.26
CA LEU A 111 16.54 -28.63 -1.43
C LEU A 111 17.74 -27.67 -1.35
N GLY A 112 17.61 -26.54 -0.66
CA GLY A 112 18.70 -25.60 -0.40
C GLY A 112 19.77 -26.19 0.51
N ASP A 113 19.38 -26.94 1.54
CA ASP A 113 20.32 -27.63 2.45
C ASP A 113 21.13 -28.71 1.72
N ARG A 114 20.54 -29.39 0.72
CA ARG A 114 21.26 -30.42 -0.06
C ARG A 114 22.36 -29.87 -0.95
N GLN A 115 22.27 -28.62 -1.44
CA GLN A 115 23.33 -28.05 -2.28
C GLN A 115 24.59 -27.70 -1.46
N GLN A 116 24.47 -27.48 -0.16
CA GLN A 116 25.64 -27.25 0.71
C GLN A 116 26.36 -28.55 1.06
N GLU A 117 25.64 -29.67 1.25
CA GLU A 117 26.25 -30.99 1.51
C GLU A 117 27.05 -31.52 0.31
N THR A 118 26.59 -31.30 -0.93
CA THR A 118 27.32 -31.74 -2.13
C THR A 118 28.57 -30.93 -2.43
N LEU A 119 28.66 -29.69 -1.95
CA LEU A 119 29.86 -28.83 -2.11
C LEU A 119 30.88 -29.03 -0.98
N ALA A 120 30.47 -29.54 0.19
CA ALA A 120 31.38 -29.86 1.28
C ALA A 120 32.12 -31.20 1.09
N THR A 121 31.63 -32.09 0.22
CA THR A 121 32.24 -33.41 -0.04
C THR A 121 33.16 -33.45 -1.25
N SER A 122 33.30 -32.36 -2.02
CA SER A 122 34.16 -32.32 -3.22
C SER A 122 35.56 -31.70 -3.01
N ASN A 123 35.96 -31.38 -1.77
CA ASN A 123 37.29 -30.85 -1.45
C ASN A 123 38.14 -31.88 -0.69
N GLY A 124 38.25 -33.09 -1.24
CA GLY A 124 39.19 -34.11 -0.81
C GLY A 124 39.94 -34.67 -2.01
N ASP A 125 41.19 -34.24 -2.15
CA ASP A 125 42.28 -34.87 -2.93
C ASP A 125 42.08 -35.11 -4.44
N ALA A 126 42.69 -34.24 -5.25
CA ALA A 126 43.58 -34.70 -6.34
C ALA A 126 44.39 -33.52 -6.93
N ASP A 127 45.68 -33.58 -6.60
CA ASP A 127 46.83 -32.94 -7.23
C ASP A 127 46.73 -32.89 -8.78
N VAL A 128 46.71 -31.70 -9.37
CA VAL A 128 46.92 -31.50 -10.81
C VAL A 128 47.89 -30.35 -11.02
N GLN A 129 49.06 -30.73 -11.53
CA GLN A 129 50.25 -29.92 -11.74
C GLN A 129 49.99 -28.72 -12.66
N GLN A 130 50.50 -27.57 -12.23
CA GLN A 130 50.56 -26.34 -13.02
C GLN A 130 51.46 -26.57 -14.25
N THR A 131 50.86 -26.68 -15.42
CA THR A 131 51.60 -26.52 -16.68
C THR A 131 51.58 -25.04 -17.04
N THR A 132 52.69 -24.37 -16.74
CA THR A 132 53.01 -23.01 -17.19
C THR A 132 53.09 -22.97 -18.72
N PHE A 133 52.20 -22.22 -19.37
CA PHE A 133 52.32 -21.89 -20.79
C PHE A 133 52.76 -20.42 -20.88
N GLN A 134 54.04 -20.19 -21.22
CA GLN A 134 54.57 -18.85 -21.46
C GLN A 134 54.04 -18.33 -22.80
N PHE A 135 53.36 -17.19 -22.76
CA PHE A 135 52.98 -16.40 -23.93
C PHE A 135 54.10 -15.40 -24.19
N GLN A 136 54.80 -15.52 -25.32
CA GLN A 136 55.76 -14.51 -25.77
C GLN A 136 55.01 -13.44 -26.57
N ASP A 137 55.08 -12.19 -26.09
CA ASP A 137 54.76 -10.99 -26.86
C ASP A 137 55.74 -10.85 -28.01
N GLU A 138 55.25 -10.86 -29.25
CA GLU A 138 55.95 -10.26 -30.38
C GLU A 138 55.14 -9.06 -30.89
N THR A 139 55.71 -7.89 -30.60
CA THR A 139 55.38 -6.60 -31.18
C THR A 139 55.96 -6.50 -32.59
N GLY A 140 55.23 -5.83 -33.50
CA GLY A 140 55.70 -5.40 -34.82
C GLY A 140 54.90 -6.05 -35.95
N GLY A 141 54.27 -5.35 -36.88
CA GLY A 141 54.48 -3.99 -37.37
C GLY A 141 54.42 -4.04 -38.89
N ARG A 142 53.36 -3.47 -39.48
CA ARG A 142 53.30 -2.71 -40.74
C ARG A 142 51.86 -2.50 -41.16
#